data_AF-A0A6V7Q1G2-F1
#
_entry.id   AF-A0A6V7Q1G2-F1
#
_cell.length_a   1.000
_cell.length_b   1.000
_cell.length_c   1.000
_cell.angle_alpha   90.00
_cell.angle_beta   90.00
_cell.angle_gamma   90.00
#
_symmetry.space_group_name_H-M   'P 1'
#
loop_
_entity.id
_entity.type
_entity.pdbx_description
1 polymer ?
#
loop_
_entity_poly.entity_id
_entity_poly.type
_entity_poly.pdbx_seq_one_letter_code
_entity_poly.pdbx_strand_id
1 'polypeptide(L)'
;MAKSSGGAVRCQRIGCDAMFTDDDNVEGSCRYHDSPIFHDGMKEWSCCKQRSHDFSLFLAIPGCKTGKHTTEKPVTKAVSANPRKRFQFHLPLKTLKVMTLVQDVAKAFSALIMGKPSKPATANAPKEETVVKDPAPTKKIVNLNEPRTCKNKGCGKTYKEKDNHETACEYHPGPAVFHDRMRGWKCCDIHVKEFDEFMEIPPCTKGWHNADAA
;
A
#
# COMPACT_ATOMS: atom_id res chain seq x y z
N MET A 1 -28.22 9.78 -48.20
CA MET A 1 -28.68 9.38 -46.86
C MET A 1 -27.44 8.96 -46.06
N ALA A 2 -26.95 9.83 -45.19
CA ALA A 2 -25.84 9.49 -44.31
C ALA A 2 -26.39 8.63 -43.15
N LYS A 3 -26.05 7.34 -43.13
CA LYS A 3 -26.27 6.51 -41.93
C LYS A 3 -25.33 7.06 -40.85
N SER A 4 -25.91 7.71 -39.84
CA SER A 4 -25.19 8.00 -38.60
C SER A 4 -24.73 6.66 -38.02
N SER A 5 -23.47 6.30 -38.23
CA SER A 5 -22.87 5.14 -37.58
C SER A 5 -22.71 5.49 -36.10
N GLY A 6 -23.67 5.04 -35.28
CA GLY A 6 -23.53 5.07 -33.84
C GLY A 6 -22.21 4.41 -33.45
N GLY A 7 -21.41 5.08 -32.61
CA GLY A 7 -20.12 4.55 -32.18
C GLY A 7 -20.33 3.23 -31.44
N ALA A 8 -19.52 2.21 -31.76
CA ALA A 8 -19.59 0.93 -31.06
C ALA A 8 -19.29 1.15 -29.56
N VAL A 9 -20.10 0.53 -28.69
CA VAL A 9 -20.03 0.66 -27.24
C VAL A 9 -19.65 -0.68 -26.63
N ARG A 10 -18.89 -0.69 -25.53
CA ARG A 10 -18.52 -1.92 -24.84
C ARG A 10 -19.70 -2.47 -24.03
N CYS A 11 -19.96 -3.77 -24.17
CA CYS A 11 -20.91 -4.46 -23.31
C CYS A 11 -20.49 -4.40 -21.83
N GLN A 12 -21.44 -4.09 -20.95
CA GLN A 12 -21.19 -4.00 -19.51
C GLN A 12 -21.57 -5.26 -18.73
N ARG A 13 -21.99 -6.33 -19.42
CA ARG A 13 -22.29 -7.60 -18.75
C ARG A 13 -21.05 -8.37 -18.39
N ILE A 14 -21.11 -9.02 -17.24
CA ILE A 14 -19.97 -9.72 -16.66
C ILE A 14 -19.64 -10.94 -17.52
N GLY A 15 -18.39 -11.04 -17.96
CA GLY A 15 -17.94 -12.10 -18.87
C GLY A 15 -18.13 -11.80 -20.36
N CYS A 16 -18.56 -10.59 -20.72
CA CYS A 16 -18.61 -10.12 -22.10
C CYS A 16 -17.82 -8.82 -22.26
N ASP A 17 -16.83 -8.81 -23.14
CA ASP A 17 -15.98 -7.66 -23.47
C ASP A 17 -16.19 -7.13 -24.90
N ALA A 18 -17.14 -7.72 -25.63
CA ALA A 18 -17.48 -7.32 -26.99
C ALA A 18 -17.94 -5.86 -27.10
N MET A 19 -17.55 -5.22 -28.21
CA MET A 19 -18.06 -3.94 -28.66
C MET A 19 -19.28 -4.20 -29.56
N PHE A 20 -20.38 -3.48 -29.32
CA PHE A 20 -21.60 -3.63 -30.09
C PHE A 20 -22.16 -2.26 -30.48
N THR A 21 -22.89 -2.22 -31.59
CA THR A 21 -23.73 -1.08 -31.99
C THR A 21 -25.18 -1.44 -31.69
N ASP A 22 -26.05 -0.45 -31.51
CA ASP A 22 -27.47 -0.72 -31.29
C ASP A 22 -28.12 -1.46 -32.48
N ASP A 23 -27.57 -1.26 -33.68
CA ASP A 23 -28.03 -1.90 -34.92
C ASP A 23 -27.60 -3.37 -35.05
N ASP A 24 -26.44 -3.78 -34.50
CA ASP A 24 -25.91 -5.15 -34.60
C ASP A 24 -26.18 -6.01 -33.34
N ASN A 25 -27.09 -5.57 -32.47
CA ASN A 25 -27.37 -6.21 -31.18
C ASN A 25 -28.46 -7.30 -31.25
N VAL A 26 -28.12 -8.44 -31.86
CA VAL A 26 -29.03 -9.58 -32.00
C VAL A 26 -29.22 -10.37 -30.70
N GLU A 27 -30.39 -10.97 -30.50
CA GLU A 27 -30.66 -11.83 -29.34
C GLU A 27 -29.73 -13.04 -29.35
N GLY A 28 -28.98 -13.23 -28.26
CA GLY A 28 -28.01 -14.32 -28.10
C GLY A 28 -26.56 -14.02 -28.51
N SER A 29 -26.29 -12.85 -29.07
CA SER A 29 -24.91 -12.39 -29.43
C SER A 29 -23.98 -12.27 -28.22
N CYS A 30 -24.52 -11.90 -27.06
CA CYS A 30 -23.73 -11.71 -25.85
C CYS A 30 -23.78 -12.93 -24.96
N ARG A 31 -22.61 -13.47 -24.59
CA ARG A 31 -22.45 -14.51 -23.58
C ARG A 31 -21.97 -13.93 -22.26
N TYR A 32 -22.68 -14.16 -21.16
CA TYR A 32 -22.38 -13.52 -19.88
C TYR A 32 -22.74 -14.40 -18.67
N HIS A 33 -22.30 -13.98 -17.49
CA HIS A 33 -22.66 -14.55 -16.19
C HIS A 33 -23.55 -13.59 -15.39
N ASP A 34 -24.27 -14.12 -14.39
CA ASP A 34 -25.08 -13.31 -13.47
C ASP A 34 -24.20 -12.64 -12.39
N SER A 35 -24.08 -13.27 -11.21
CA SER A 35 -23.42 -12.69 -10.05
C SER A 35 -22.28 -13.61 -9.58
N PRO A 36 -21.11 -13.05 -9.26
CA PRO A 36 -20.06 -13.80 -8.59
C PRO A 36 -20.43 -14.03 -7.11
N ILE A 37 -20.11 -15.21 -6.59
CA ILE A 37 -20.29 -15.63 -5.20
C ILE A 37 -18.92 -16.01 -4.66
N PHE A 38 -18.57 -15.46 -3.49
CA PHE A 38 -17.30 -15.73 -2.82
C PHE A 38 -17.55 -16.44 -1.49
N HIS A 39 -17.17 -17.71 -1.37
CA HIS A 39 -17.28 -18.50 -0.14
C HIS A 39 -16.04 -19.40 0.02
N ASP A 40 -15.52 -19.53 1.24
CA ASP A 40 -14.45 -20.46 1.59
C ASP A 40 -13.20 -20.39 0.68
N GLY A 41 -12.81 -19.18 0.27
CA GLY A 41 -11.67 -18.94 -0.62
C GLY A 41 -11.92 -19.26 -2.10
N MET A 42 -13.10 -19.80 -2.43
CA MET A 42 -13.56 -20.12 -3.78
C MET A 42 -14.35 -18.97 -4.40
N LYS A 43 -14.17 -18.79 -5.71
CA LYS A 43 -14.93 -17.87 -6.56
C LYS A 43 -15.86 -18.71 -7.41
N GLU A 44 -17.17 -18.51 -7.32
CA GLU A 44 -18.20 -19.30 -8.01
C GLU A 44 -19.20 -18.38 -8.73
N TRP A 45 -19.63 -18.74 -9.94
CA TRP A 45 -20.72 -18.05 -10.63
C TRP A 45 -22.09 -18.58 -10.19
N SER A 46 -23.01 -17.69 -9.82
CA SER A 46 -24.36 -18.06 -9.38
C SER A 46 -25.17 -18.80 -10.45
N CYS A 47 -24.93 -18.52 -11.74
CA CYS A 47 -25.71 -19.08 -12.85
C CYS A 47 -25.36 -20.53 -13.20
N CYS A 48 -24.07 -20.91 -13.14
CA CYS A 48 -23.57 -22.16 -13.72
C CYS A 48 -22.69 -22.96 -12.77
N LYS A 49 -22.46 -22.47 -11.55
CA LYS A 49 -21.67 -23.15 -10.50
C LYS A 49 -20.22 -23.44 -10.90
N GLN A 50 -19.75 -22.85 -12.00
CA GLN A 50 -18.35 -22.85 -12.36
C GLN A 50 -17.57 -22.06 -11.33
N ARG A 51 -16.48 -22.65 -10.86
CA ARG A 51 -15.70 -22.12 -9.75
C ARG A 51 -14.20 -22.27 -9.98
N SER A 52 -13.44 -21.36 -9.41
CA SER A 52 -11.99 -21.36 -9.46
C SER A 52 -11.42 -20.86 -8.14
N HIS A 53 -10.28 -21.41 -7.74
CA HIS A 53 -9.47 -20.87 -6.64
C HIS A 53 -8.66 -19.64 -7.06
N ASP A 54 -8.31 -19.54 -8.35
CA ASP A 54 -7.60 -18.39 -8.93
C ASP A 54 -8.57 -17.35 -9.51
N PHE A 55 -8.27 -16.07 -9.31
CA PHE A 55 -9.13 -14.96 -9.72
C PHE A 55 -9.09 -14.70 -11.23
N SER A 56 -7.92 -14.83 -11.87
CA SER A 56 -7.78 -14.63 -13.31
C SER A 56 -8.49 -15.73 -14.09
N LEU A 57 -8.33 -16.99 -13.66
CA LEU A 57 -9.06 -18.11 -14.22
C LEU A 57 -10.57 -17.98 -14.01
N PHE A 58 -11.01 -17.45 -12.87
CA PHE A 58 -12.43 -17.20 -12.60
C PHE A 58 -13.06 -16.21 -13.60
N LEU A 59 -12.37 -15.11 -13.91
CA LEU A 59 -12.81 -14.13 -14.90
C LEU A 59 -12.75 -14.67 -16.34
N ALA A 60 -11.85 -15.61 -16.62
CA ALA A 60 -11.73 -16.26 -17.93
C ALA A 60 -12.81 -17.32 -18.20
N ILE A 61 -13.62 -17.71 -17.20
CA ILE A 61 -14.71 -18.67 -17.39
C ILE A 61 -15.71 -18.10 -18.40
N PRO A 62 -16.00 -18.78 -19.53
CA PRO A 62 -16.89 -18.26 -20.56
C PRO A 62 -18.33 -18.13 -20.03
N GLY A 63 -19.00 -17.06 -20.45
CA GLY A 63 -20.39 -16.77 -20.07
C GLY A 63 -21.35 -17.95 -20.26
N CYS A 64 -22.14 -18.23 -19.23
CA CYS A 64 -23.11 -19.33 -19.18
C CYS A 64 -24.45 -19.00 -19.86
N LYS A 65 -24.83 -17.71 -19.89
CA LYS A 65 -26.11 -17.22 -20.40
C LYS A 65 -25.92 -16.43 -21.68
N THR A 66 -26.98 -16.34 -22.47
CA THR A 66 -27.03 -15.63 -23.75
C THR A 66 -28.10 -14.55 -23.73
N GLY A 67 -27.86 -13.43 -24.42
CA GLY A 67 -28.86 -12.36 -24.60
C GLY A 67 -28.34 -11.22 -25.49
N LYS A 68 -29.03 -10.07 -25.54
CA LYS A 68 -28.58 -8.85 -26.25
C LYS A 68 -27.60 -8.01 -25.46
N HIS A 69 -26.47 -7.59 -26.00
CA HIS A 69 -25.53 -6.70 -25.30
C HIS A 69 -26.24 -5.49 -24.66
N THR A 70 -25.74 -5.04 -23.52
CA THR A 70 -26.24 -3.83 -22.84
C THR A 70 -25.08 -2.94 -22.40
N THR A 71 -25.33 -1.64 -22.41
CA THR A 71 -24.46 -0.59 -21.87
C THR A 71 -24.79 -0.31 -20.40
N GLU A 72 -25.76 -1.00 -19.80
CA GLU A 72 -26.06 -0.85 -18.38
C GLU A 72 -25.28 -1.87 -17.54
N LYS A 73 -24.58 -1.39 -16.51
CA LYS A 73 -23.90 -2.27 -15.55
C LYS A 73 -24.94 -3.02 -14.72
N PRO A 74 -24.97 -4.37 -14.77
CA PRO A 74 -25.88 -5.12 -13.92
C PRO A 74 -25.56 -4.87 -12.45
N VAL A 75 -26.57 -4.48 -11.68
CA VAL A 75 -26.45 -4.31 -10.22
C VAL A 75 -26.33 -5.68 -9.59
N THR A 76 -25.10 -6.10 -9.29
CA THR A 76 -24.87 -7.29 -8.46
C THR A 76 -25.45 -7.00 -7.07
N LYS A 77 -26.52 -7.69 -6.69
CA LYS A 77 -27.07 -7.62 -5.33
C LYS A 77 -25.97 -8.06 -4.37
N ALA A 78 -25.43 -7.14 -3.58
CA ALA A 78 -24.55 -7.48 -2.48
C ALA A 78 -25.31 -8.47 -1.60
N VAL A 79 -24.78 -9.69 -1.46
CA VAL A 79 -25.33 -10.66 -0.50
C VAL A 79 -25.17 -10.00 0.87
N SER A 80 -26.30 -9.65 1.48
CA SER A 80 -26.38 -9.21 2.86
C SER A 80 -25.59 -10.19 3.70
N ALA A 81 -24.51 -9.72 4.31
CA ALA A 81 -23.77 -10.49 5.29
C ALA A 81 -24.73 -10.74 6.46
N ASN A 82 -25.40 -11.89 6.44
CA ASN A 82 -26.17 -12.34 7.58
C ASN A 82 -25.19 -12.40 8.77
N PRO A 83 -25.41 -11.62 9.85
CA PRO A 83 -24.50 -11.62 10.98
C PRO A 83 -24.56 -13.01 11.59
N ARG A 84 -23.53 -13.84 11.37
CA ARG A 84 -23.36 -15.06 12.15
C ARG A 84 -23.32 -14.62 13.62
N LYS A 85 -24.30 -15.07 14.41
CA LYS A 85 -24.30 -14.90 15.87
C LYS A 85 -22.94 -15.35 16.40
N ARG A 86 -22.17 -14.39 16.92
CA ARG A 86 -20.97 -14.67 17.72
C ARG A 86 -21.40 -15.55 18.89
N PHE A 87 -20.97 -16.80 18.89
CA PHE A 87 -20.96 -17.59 20.13
C PHE A 87 -19.90 -16.97 21.04
N GLN A 88 -20.36 -16.27 22.08
CA GLN A 88 -19.50 -15.88 23.20
C GLN A 88 -19.21 -17.13 24.02
N PHE A 89 -17.99 -17.66 23.92
CA PHE A 89 -17.44 -18.51 24.97
C PHE A 89 -17.01 -17.60 26.12
N HIS A 90 -17.82 -17.55 27.18
CA HIS A 90 -17.40 -17.01 28.46
C HIS A 90 -16.67 -18.13 29.22
N LEU A 91 -15.35 -17.99 29.37
CA LEU A 91 -14.58 -18.80 30.30
C LEU A 91 -14.57 -18.07 31.66
N PRO A 92 -14.93 -18.71 32.79
CA PRO A 92 -14.94 -18.03 34.08
C PRO A 92 -13.50 -17.88 34.61
N LEU A 93 -13.06 -16.63 34.73
CA LEU A 93 -11.82 -16.24 35.38
C LEU A 93 -11.97 -16.42 36.90
N LYS A 94 -11.40 -17.49 37.44
CA LYS A 94 -11.28 -17.66 38.89
C LYS A 94 -10.18 -16.73 39.42
N THR A 95 -10.57 -15.92 40.39
CA THR A 95 -9.73 -15.05 41.19
C THR A 95 -8.72 -15.86 42.00
N LEU A 96 -7.43 -15.54 41.89
CA LEU A 96 -6.46 -15.84 42.94
C LEU A 96 -5.65 -14.61 43.29
N LYS A 97 -5.37 -14.50 44.58
CA LYS A 97 -5.00 -13.31 45.33
C LYS A 97 -3.48 -13.11 45.30
N VAL A 98 -3.13 -11.82 45.29
CA VAL A 98 -1.83 -11.17 45.53
C VAL A 98 -0.89 -11.94 46.46
N MET A 99 0.39 -12.06 46.07
CA MET A 99 1.50 -11.86 47.01
C MET A 99 2.61 -11.03 46.35
N THR A 100 2.85 -9.87 46.96
CA THR A 100 4.02 -9.02 46.83
C THR A 100 5.25 -9.74 47.37
N LEU A 101 6.35 -9.74 46.61
CA LEU A 101 7.70 -9.71 47.17
C LEU A 101 8.58 -8.86 46.26
N VAL A 102 9.19 -7.86 46.89
CA VAL A 102 10.03 -6.81 46.34
C VAL A 102 11.49 -7.27 46.24
N GLN A 103 12.17 -6.70 45.24
CA GLN A 103 13.60 -6.37 45.18
C GLN A 103 14.64 -7.28 44.50
N ASP A 104 15.35 -6.61 43.57
CA ASP A 104 16.76 -6.68 43.19
C ASP A 104 17.27 -7.88 42.37
N VAL A 105 17.68 -7.62 41.11
CA VAL A 105 19.09 -7.64 40.67
C VAL A 105 19.16 -7.12 39.22
N ALA A 106 19.55 -5.85 39.09
CA ALA A 106 20.25 -5.37 37.90
C ALA A 106 21.69 -5.89 37.94
N LYS A 107 22.22 -6.24 36.76
CA LYS A 107 23.57 -6.74 36.44
C LYS A 107 23.71 -8.27 36.47
N ALA A 108 23.76 -8.85 35.26
CA ALA A 108 24.89 -9.67 34.78
C ALA A 108 24.43 -10.59 33.65
N PHE A 109 24.56 -10.18 32.40
CA PHE A 109 24.81 -11.11 31.29
C PHE A 109 25.65 -10.44 30.19
N SER A 110 26.74 -9.80 30.62
CA SER A 110 27.93 -9.57 29.79
C SER A 110 28.99 -10.55 30.25
N ALA A 111 28.98 -11.78 29.71
CA ALA A 111 30.12 -12.71 29.70
C ALA A 111 29.69 -14.06 29.09
N LEU A 112 29.85 -14.22 27.77
CA LEU A 112 30.29 -15.51 27.22
C LEU A 112 31.13 -15.25 25.97
N ILE A 113 32.35 -14.81 26.21
CA ILE A 113 33.46 -14.91 25.28
C ILE A 113 34.47 -15.86 25.92
N MET A 114 35.10 -16.69 25.08
CA MET A 114 36.34 -17.50 25.23
C MET A 114 36.08 -18.95 24.77
N GLY A 115 36.75 -19.51 23.75
CA GLY A 115 38.06 -19.17 23.22
C GLY A 115 38.34 -19.60 21.75
N LYS A 116 39.17 -18.77 21.09
CA LYS A 116 40.52 -19.02 20.51
C LYS A 116 40.84 -20.38 19.84
N PRO A 117 41.94 -20.50 19.04
CA PRO A 117 42.49 -19.61 17.99
C PRO A 117 42.97 -20.39 16.74
N SER A 118 43.21 -19.72 15.59
CA SER A 118 44.32 -20.08 14.69
C SER A 118 44.65 -18.94 13.70
N LYS A 119 45.93 -18.60 13.66
CA LYS A 119 46.72 -17.87 12.64
C LYS A 119 47.87 -18.85 12.29
N PRO A 120 48.60 -18.77 11.14
CA PRO A 120 49.21 -17.51 10.70
C PRO A 120 49.45 -17.30 9.17
N ALA A 121 49.76 -16.02 8.86
CA ALA A 121 50.71 -15.47 7.87
C ALA A 121 50.35 -15.63 6.37
N THR A 122 50.59 -14.66 5.47
CA THR A 122 51.66 -13.64 5.37
C THR A 122 51.14 -12.51 4.47
N ALA A 123 51.00 -11.28 4.96
CA ALA A 123 51.88 -10.13 4.78
C ALA A 123 52.13 -9.69 3.31
N ASN A 124 51.62 -8.51 2.94
CA ASN A 124 52.46 -7.34 2.68
C ASN A 124 51.62 -6.05 2.65
N ALA A 125 52.12 -5.03 3.35
CA ALA A 125 51.77 -3.61 3.23
C ALA A 125 52.94 -2.92 2.49
N PRO A 126 53.10 -1.57 2.40
CA PRO A 126 52.20 -0.44 2.68
C PRO A 126 52.27 0.69 1.60
N LYS A 127 51.66 1.86 1.92
CA LYS A 127 51.69 3.21 1.30
C LYS A 127 50.55 3.49 0.31
N GLU A 128 49.92 4.66 0.26
CA GLU A 128 50.23 6.00 0.78
C GLU A 128 48.93 6.82 0.89
N GLU A 129 48.98 7.91 1.66
CA GLU A 129 47.98 8.96 1.75
C GLU A 129 47.56 9.49 0.37
N THR A 130 46.27 9.77 0.20
CA THR A 130 45.82 10.86 -0.68
C THR A 130 44.43 11.32 -0.28
N VAL A 131 44.42 12.48 0.35
CA VAL A 131 43.26 13.35 0.51
C VAL A 131 42.77 13.75 -0.89
N VAL A 132 41.55 13.36 -1.26
CA VAL A 132 40.83 14.01 -2.36
C VAL A 132 39.37 14.25 -1.96
N LYS A 133 39.20 15.47 -1.45
CA LYS A 133 38.06 16.39 -1.56
C LYS A 133 36.80 15.86 -2.25
N ASP A 134 35.71 15.95 -1.51
CA ASP A 134 34.33 15.98 -2.00
C ASP A 134 34.19 16.85 -3.26
N PRO A 135 33.54 16.38 -4.34
CA PRO A 135 33.08 17.28 -5.37
C PRO A 135 31.88 18.06 -4.81
N ALA A 136 32.13 19.34 -4.54
CA ALA A 136 31.12 20.31 -4.19
C ALA A 136 29.91 20.23 -5.15
N PRO A 137 28.67 20.23 -4.63
CA PRO A 137 27.50 20.31 -5.49
C PRO A 137 27.51 21.67 -6.19
N THR A 138 27.37 21.60 -7.50
CA THR A 138 27.24 22.74 -8.42
C THR A 138 26.27 23.78 -7.85
N LYS A 139 26.78 24.98 -7.57
CA LYS A 139 26.00 26.15 -7.16
C LYS A 139 25.03 26.51 -8.29
N LYS A 140 23.80 25.99 -8.23
CA LYS A 140 22.66 26.65 -8.86
C LYS A 140 22.54 28.00 -8.18
N ILE A 141 22.47 29.08 -8.96
CA ILE A 141 22.24 30.43 -8.46
C ILE A 141 20.81 30.44 -7.89
N VAL A 142 20.68 30.06 -6.61
CA VAL A 142 19.44 30.20 -5.86
C VAL A 142 19.29 31.67 -5.53
N ASN A 143 18.29 32.31 -6.11
CA ASN A 143 17.94 33.67 -5.77
C ASN A 143 17.45 33.67 -4.31
N LEU A 144 18.27 34.17 -3.39
CA LEU A 144 18.14 34.03 -1.92
C LEU A 144 16.77 34.49 -1.37
N ASN A 145 16.07 35.35 -2.10
CA ASN A 145 14.78 35.92 -1.73
C ASN A 145 13.56 35.28 -2.45
N GLU A 146 13.77 34.35 -3.37
CA GLU A 146 12.67 33.75 -4.12
C GLU A 146 11.96 32.68 -3.28
N PRO A 147 10.62 32.78 -3.12
CA PRO A 147 9.85 31.78 -2.40
C PRO A 147 9.84 30.45 -3.18
N ARG A 148 10.32 29.39 -2.56
CA ARG A 148 10.34 28.02 -3.12
C ARG A 148 9.41 27.14 -2.30
N THR A 149 8.77 26.15 -2.94
CA THR A 149 7.89 25.21 -2.25
C THR A 149 8.66 23.98 -1.78
N CYS A 150 8.56 23.64 -0.51
CA CYS A 150 9.17 22.44 0.06
C CYS A 150 8.43 21.19 -0.43
N LYS A 151 9.17 20.24 -1.00
CA LYS A 151 8.67 18.94 -1.46
C LYS A 151 8.90 17.81 -0.45
N ASN A 152 9.46 18.09 0.72
CA ASN A 152 9.57 17.10 1.78
C ASN A 152 8.16 16.61 2.19
N LYS A 153 8.03 15.31 2.41
CA LYS A 153 6.75 14.65 2.69
C LYS A 153 6.19 15.12 4.02
N GLY A 154 4.99 15.68 4.01
CA GLY A 154 4.34 16.28 5.19
C GLY A 154 4.67 17.76 5.43
N CYS A 155 5.49 18.41 4.59
CA CYS A 155 5.78 19.84 4.71
C CYS A 155 4.92 20.72 3.78
N GLY A 156 5.16 20.70 2.47
CA GLY A 156 4.39 21.48 1.48
C GLY A 156 4.47 23.01 1.59
N LYS A 157 5.18 23.56 2.58
CA LYS A 157 5.25 25.00 2.86
C LYS A 157 6.13 25.74 1.83
N THR A 158 5.79 26.99 1.55
CA THR A 158 6.68 27.91 0.83
C THR A 158 7.70 28.49 1.81
N TYR A 159 8.96 28.49 1.42
CA TYR A 159 10.08 28.96 2.23
C TYR A 159 11.03 29.81 1.38
N LYS A 160 11.80 30.67 2.03
CA LYS A 160 12.90 31.41 1.41
C LYS A 160 14.21 30.80 1.88
N GLU A 161 15.20 30.72 1.01
CA GLU A 161 16.48 30.09 1.34
C GLU A 161 17.20 30.83 2.48
N LYS A 162 16.99 32.15 2.62
CA LYS A 162 17.52 32.94 3.75
C LYS A 162 17.00 32.53 5.13
N ASP A 163 15.79 31.99 5.20
CA ASP A 163 15.13 31.60 6.45
C ASP A 163 15.25 30.07 6.65
N ASN A 164 15.85 29.35 5.69
CA ASN A 164 16.07 27.91 5.74
C ASN A 164 17.21 27.58 6.71
N HIS A 165 16.96 26.66 7.63
CA HIS A 165 17.91 26.23 8.64
C HIS A 165 17.60 24.78 9.03
N GLU A 166 18.47 24.17 9.85
CA GLU A 166 18.42 22.74 10.19
C GLU A 166 17.16 22.28 10.92
N THR A 167 16.32 23.20 11.42
CA THR A 167 15.04 22.88 12.06
C THR A 167 13.83 23.55 11.41
N ALA A 168 14.00 24.16 10.23
CA ALA A 168 12.94 24.93 9.56
C ALA A 168 11.80 24.04 9.05
N CYS A 169 12.14 22.84 8.58
CA CYS A 169 11.22 21.90 7.98
C CYS A 169 10.94 20.73 8.91
N GLU A 170 9.67 20.49 9.22
CA GLU A 170 9.20 19.25 9.83
C GLU A 170 8.64 18.34 8.74
N TYR A 171 9.14 17.11 8.62
CA TYR A 171 8.77 16.18 7.56
C TYR A 171 9.02 14.71 7.92
N HIS A 172 8.56 13.81 7.05
CA HIS A 172 8.86 12.38 7.07
C HIS A 172 9.97 12.04 6.06
N PRO A 173 11.18 11.61 6.49
CA PRO A 173 12.26 11.25 5.58
C PRO A 173 12.03 9.87 4.90
N GLY A 174 11.20 9.03 5.51
CA GLY A 174 10.92 7.68 5.02
C GLY A 174 9.85 7.63 3.93
N PRO A 175 9.79 6.57 3.12
CA PRO A 175 8.65 6.31 2.24
C PRO A 175 7.38 6.00 3.04
N ALA A 176 6.21 6.28 2.45
CA ALA A 176 4.95 5.78 2.95
C ALA A 176 4.88 4.25 2.78
N VAL A 177 4.32 3.57 3.77
CA VAL A 177 4.23 2.11 3.86
C VAL A 177 2.75 1.72 3.91
N PHE A 178 2.36 0.80 3.03
CA PHE A 178 0.99 0.30 2.92
C PHE A 178 1.01 -1.23 3.08
N HIS A 179 0.70 -1.74 4.27
CA HIS A 179 0.67 -3.18 4.55
C HIS A 179 -0.55 -3.54 5.38
N ASP A 180 -1.22 -4.66 5.04
CA ASP A 180 -2.34 -5.22 5.80
C ASP A 180 -3.46 -4.22 6.14
N ARG A 181 -3.85 -3.38 5.16
CA ARG A 181 -4.81 -2.26 5.30
C ARG A 181 -4.39 -1.16 6.28
N MET A 182 -3.15 -1.21 6.76
CA MET A 182 -2.54 -0.13 7.53
C MET A 182 -1.73 0.77 6.59
N ARG A 183 -1.71 2.06 6.93
CA ARG A 183 -0.95 3.10 6.24
C ARG A 183 -0.05 3.78 7.25
N GLY A 184 1.20 4.04 6.90
CA GLY A 184 2.16 4.64 7.82
C GLY A 184 3.40 5.15 7.11
N TRP A 185 4.39 5.58 7.88
CA TRP A 185 5.66 6.08 7.35
C TRP A 185 6.81 5.20 7.83
N LYS A 186 7.75 4.80 6.96
CA LYS A 186 8.88 3.97 7.40
C LYS A 186 9.80 4.66 8.42
N CYS A 187 9.77 6.00 8.47
CA CYS A 187 10.61 6.79 9.37
C CYS A 187 10.06 6.88 10.80
N CYS A 188 8.79 6.57 11.01
CA CYS A 188 8.17 6.47 12.33
C CYS A 188 7.17 5.34 12.29
N ASP A 189 7.28 4.34 13.17
CA ASP A 189 6.42 3.13 13.18
C ASP A 189 4.95 3.38 13.58
N ILE A 190 4.41 4.54 13.21
CA ILE A 190 3.02 4.94 13.33
C ILE A 190 2.26 4.39 12.12
N HIS A 191 1.25 3.59 12.41
CA HIS A 191 0.41 2.94 11.42
C HIS A 191 -1.05 3.18 11.76
N VAL A 192 -1.80 3.68 10.79
CA VAL A 192 -3.22 4.03 10.94
C VAL A 192 -4.07 3.20 9.98
N LYS A 193 -5.33 3.00 10.35
CA LYS A 193 -6.28 2.22 9.55
C LYS A 193 -6.96 3.06 8.51
N GLU A 194 -7.23 4.34 8.78
CA GLU A 194 -7.94 5.23 7.87
C GLU A 194 -6.98 6.07 7.03
N PHE A 195 -7.43 6.51 5.85
CA PHE A 195 -6.61 7.30 4.95
C PHE A 195 -6.47 8.76 5.40
N ASP A 196 -7.55 9.34 5.93
CA ASP A 196 -7.54 10.72 6.41
C ASP A 196 -6.61 10.86 7.62
N GLU A 197 -6.65 9.88 8.53
CA GLU A 197 -5.73 9.80 9.67
C GLU A 197 -4.26 9.70 9.21
N PHE A 198 -3.99 9.09 8.05
CA PHE A 198 -2.63 8.98 7.51
C PHE A 198 -2.09 10.35 7.05
N MET A 199 -2.95 11.20 6.48
CA MET A 199 -2.58 12.56 6.09
C MET A 199 -2.34 13.47 7.29
N GLU A 200 -2.94 13.15 8.44
CA GLU A 200 -2.80 13.89 9.69
C GLU A 200 -1.62 13.39 10.56
N ILE A 201 -0.91 12.33 10.15
CA ILE A 201 0.25 11.85 10.92
C ILE A 201 1.27 12.98 11.06
N PRO A 202 1.66 13.35 12.28
CA PRO A 202 2.58 14.45 12.49
C PRO A 202 3.98 14.08 12.00
N PRO A 203 4.69 15.03 11.36
CA PRO A 203 6.05 14.83 10.90
C PRO A 203 6.98 14.41 12.04
N CYS A 204 7.86 13.45 11.77
CA CYS A 204 8.73 12.85 12.79
C CYS A 204 10.17 13.40 12.80
N THR A 205 10.54 14.25 11.85
CA THR A 205 11.92 14.72 11.69
C THR A 205 11.98 16.21 11.35
N LYS A 206 12.99 16.89 11.90
CA LYS A 206 13.32 18.28 11.61
C LYS A 206 14.54 18.34 10.71
N GLY A 207 14.54 19.28 9.75
CA GLY A 207 15.63 19.43 8.80
C GLY A 207 15.50 20.70 7.97
N TRP A 208 16.29 20.74 6.90
CA TRP A 208 16.24 21.78 5.89
C TRP A 208 15.05 21.57 4.96
N HIS A 209 14.41 22.65 4.53
CA HIS A 209 13.47 22.59 3.43
C HIS A 209 14.19 22.20 2.14
N ASN A 210 13.52 21.39 1.31
CA ASN A 210 14.05 20.94 0.03
C ASN A 210 12.99 21.08 -1.06
N ALA A 211 13.25 21.90 -2.08
CA ALA A 211 12.37 22.09 -3.23
C ALA A 211 12.56 21.04 -4.34
N ASP A 212 13.60 20.21 -4.23
CA ASP A 212 14.00 19.19 -5.20
C ASP A 212 13.81 17.76 -4.65
N ALA A 213 13.13 17.59 -3.51
CA ALA A 213 12.85 16.25 -2.96
C ALA A 213 11.96 15.43 -3.93
N ALA A 214 12.38 14.19 -4.16
CA ALA A 214 11.75 13.21 -5.05
C ALA A 214 10.95 12.15 -4.28
#